data_AF-A0A7N0UTQ9-F1
#
_entry.id   AF-A0A7N0UTQ9-F1
#
_cell.length_a   1.000
_cell.length_b   1.000
_cell.length_c   1.000
_cell.angle_alpha   90.00
_cell.angle_beta   90.00
_cell.angle_gamma   90.00
#
_symmetry.space_group_name_H-M   'P 1'
#
loop_
_entity.id
_entity.type
_entity.pdbx_description
1 polymer ?
#
loop_
_entity_poly.entity_id
_entity_poly.type
_entity_poly.pdbx_seq_one_letter_code
_entity_poly.pdbx_strand_id
1 'polypeptide(L)'
;MRLRNPNSTKKRKKEVADLSRHQNCYEGERLDELLRSIKREVESEKLLNEALPEKIWLKQQFAVGVNDVTRVLERMAPSADSGTAVSAQNPGSKGRPSTQLQAIILACDCNPRWLTRHVPGLAESRKVPVILVKDGKRGSLRLGEVVQLKTAIALGIKVSLQ
;
A
#
# COMPACT_ATOMS: atom_id res chain seq x y z
N MET A 1 -34.66 21.97 19.47
CA MET A 1 -33.21 22.27 19.54
C MET A 1 -32.44 20.98 19.74
N ARG A 2 -31.63 20.53 18.77
CA ARG A 2 -30.76 19.35 18.92
C ARG A 2 -29.45 19.79 19.57
N LEU A 3 -29.20 19.34 20.80
CA LEU A 3 -27.96 19.59 21.54
C LEU A 3 -26.81 18.86 20.83
N ARG A 4 -25.87 19.65 20.30
CA ARG A 4 -24.69 19.17 19.59
C ARG A 4 -23.69 18.66 20.64
N ASN A 5 -23.55 17.33 20.74
CA ASN A 5 -22.65 16.67 21.69
C ASN A 5 -21.17 17.03 21.37
N PRO A 6 -20.44 17.72 22.27
CA PRO A 6 -19.06 18.16 22.06
C PRO A 6 -18.03 17.02 22.09
N ASN A 7 -18.42 15.77 22.38
CA ASN A 7 -17.49 14.63 22.43
C ASN A 7 -17.14 14.01 21.07
N SER A 8 -17.84 14.38 19.98
CA SER A 8 -17.57 13.80 18.65
C SER A 8 -16.29 14.36 17.98
N THR A 9 -15.89 15.59 18.32
CA THR A 9 -14.69 16.25 17.77
C THR A 9 -13.40 15.80 18.48
N LYS A 10 -13.47 15.46 19.77
CA LYS A 10 -12.32 14.91 20.53
C LYS A 10 -11.94 13.50 20.08
N LYS A 11 -12.91 12.65 19.72
CA LYS A 11 -12.66 11.28 19.23
C LYS A 11 -11.95 11.28 17.86
N ARG A 12 -12.35 12.19 16.96
CA ARG A 12 -11.69 12.37 15.65
C ARG A 12 -10.24 12.84 15.75
N LYS A 13 -9.90 13.72 16.70
CA LYS A 13 -8.52 14.17 16.90
C LYS A 13 -7.61 13.09 17.50
N LYS A 14 -8.15 12.22 18.35
CA LYS A 14 -7.39 11.13 18.99
C LYS A 14 -7.10 9.97 18.03
N GLU A 15 -8.05 9.63 17.15
CA GLU A 15 -7.93 8.52 16.19
C GLU A 15 -6.99 8.86 15.01
N VAL A 16 -6.92 10.13 14.60
CA VAL A 16 -5.91 10.59 13.61
C VAL A 16 -4.52 10.72 14.24
N ALA A 17 -4.43 11.03 15.54
CA ALA A 17 -3.16 11.13 16.25
C ALA A 17 -2.50 9.77 16.52
N ASP A 18 -3.28 8.70 16.69
CA ASP A 18 -2.73 7.37 17.00
C ASP A 18 -2.07 6.71 15.78
N LEU A 19 -2.61 6.91 14.57
CA LEU A 19 -2.00 6.47 13.31
C LEU A 19 -0.73 7.26 12.95
N SER A 20 -0.53 8.44 13.54
CA SER A 20 0.59 9.33 13.19
C SER A 20 1.91 8.97 13.87
N ARG A 21 1.90 8.09 14.87
CA ARG A 21 3.09 7.88 15.72
C ARG A 21 4.19 7.04 15.05
N HIS A 22 3.88 6.22 14.03
CA HIS A 22 4.86 5.35 13.34
C HIS A 22 4.63 5.25 11.81
N GLN A 23 4.18 6.30 11.13
CA GLN A 23 3.96 6.24 9.67
C GLN A 23 4.94 7.16 8.92
N ASN A 24 5.77 6.56 8.06
CA ASN A 24 6.66 7.24 7.13
C ASN A 24 5.82 8.09 6.15
N CYS A 25 5.64 9.37 6.48
CA CYS A 25 4.87 10.31 5.67
C CYS A 25 5.81 11.10 4.73
N TYR A 26 5.40 11.21 3.47
CA TYR A 26 6.09 11.97 2.43
C TYR A 26 5.18 13.08 1.91
N GLU A 27 5.73 14.29 1.88
CA GLU A 27 5.09 15.53 1.42
C GLU A 27 6.16 16.48 0.85
N GLY A 28 5.74 17.46 0.05
CA GLY A 28 6.64 18.47 -0.54
C GLY A 28 7.77 17.86 -1.38
N GLU A 29 8.97 18.43 -1.27
CA GLU A 29 10.15 18.00 -2.06
C GLU A 29 10.54 16.54 -1.83
N ARG A 30 10.41 16.02 -0.59
CA ARG A 30 10.70 14.62 -0.28
C ARG A 30 9.80 13.66 -1.06
N LEU A 31 8.53 14.04 -1.24
CA LEU A 31 7.61 13.29 -2.08
C LEU A 31 8.03 13.35 -3.55
N ASP A 32 8.42 14.53 -4.03
CA ASP A 32 8.88 14.71 -5.41
C ASP A 32 10.09 13.84 -5.72
N GLU A 33 11.07 13.79 -4.81
CA GLU A 33 12.25 12.94 -4.90
C GLU A 33 11.87 11.45 -4.90
N LEU A 34 11.02 11.01 -3.98
CA LEU A 34 10.56 9.62 -3.91
C LEU A 34 9.87 9.21 -5.21
N LEU A 35 8.87 9.96 -5.67
CA LEU A 35 8.11 9.62 -6.87
C LEU A 35 8.99 9.67 -8.11
N ARG A 36 9.93 10.63 -8.21
CA ARG A 36 10.91 10.69 -9.29
C ARG A 36 11.84 9.48 -9.29
N SER A 37 12.31 9.05 -8.11
CA SER A 37 13.16 7.86 -8.00
C SER A 37 12.41 6.59 -8.42
N ILE A 38 11.17 6.41 -7.97
CA ILE A 38 10.35 5.25 -8.36
C ILE A 38 10.08 5.27 -9.87
N LYS A 39 9.72 6.44 -10.42
CA LYS A 39 9.47 6.58 -11.86
C LYS A 39 10.71 6.23 -12.68
N ARG A 40 11.89 6.70 -12.27
CA ARG A 40 13.16 6.37 -12.93
C ARG A 40 13.45 4.87 -12.87
N GLU A 41 13.28 4.24 -11.70
CA GLU A 41 13.49 2.80 -11.54
C GLU A 41 12.56 1.99 -12.46
N VAL A 42 11.29 2.38 -12.51
CA VAL A 42 10.29 1.79 -13.40
C VAL A 42 10.69 1.94 -14.87
N GLU A 43 11.17 3.10 -15.28
CA GLU A 43 11.65 3.33 -16.65
C GLU A 43 12.92 2.53 -16.97
N SER A 44 13.84 2.40 -16.02
CA SER A 44 15.06 1.59 -16.16
C SER A 44 14.78 0.09 -16.29
N GLU A 45 13.91 -0.48 -15.45
CA GLU A 45 13.55 -1.89 -15.55
C GLU A 45 12.73 -2.22 -16.80
N LYS A 46 11.95 -1.26 -17.30
CA LYS A 46 11.23 -1.41 -18.58
C LYS A 46 12.19 -1.53 -19.76
N LEU A 47 13.24 -0.71 -19.81
CA LEU A 47 14.26 -0.79 -20.86
C LEU A 47 15.02 -2.13 -20.85
N LEU A 48 15.18 -2.73 -19.67
CA LEU A 48 15.81 -4.06 -19.53
C LEU A 48 14.87 -5.21 -19.93
N ASN A 49 13.55 -4.99 -19.89
CA ASN A 49 12.52 -6.01 -20.11
C ASN A 49 11.60 -5.68 -21.29
N GLU A 50 12.16 -5.50 -22.50
CA GLU A 50 11.38 -5.29 -23.73
C GLU A 50 10.43 -6.46 -24.09
N ALA A 51 10.53 -7.59 -23.39
CA ALA A 51 9.80 -8.81 -23.71
C ALA A 51 8.29 -8.80 -23.34
N LEU A 52 7.84 -7.91 -22.44
CA LEU A 52 6.46 -7.91 -21.96
C LEU A 52 5.73 -6.59 -22.27
N PRO A 53 4.47 -6.65 -22.73
CA PRO A 53 3.62 -5.47 -22.81
C PRO A 53 3.55 -4.74 -21.47
N GLU A 54 3.68 -3.42 -21.50
CA GLU A 54 3.81 -2.55 -20.33
C GLU A 54 2.78 -2.83 -19.24
N LYS A 55 1.51 -2.99 -19.63
CA LYS A 55 0.40 -3.26 -18.71
C LYS A 55 0.53 -4.61 -17.98
N ILE A 56 1.17 -5.59 -18.60
CA ILE A 56 1.41 -6.91 -18.01
C ILE A 56 2.55 -6.83 -17.01
N TRP A 57 3.67 -6.19 -17.39
CA TRP A 57 4.81 -5.98 -16.52
C TRP A 57 4.44 -5.17 -15.26
N LEU A 58 3.69 -4.06 -15.44
CA LEU A 58 3.23 -3.24 -14.31
C LEU A 58 2.38 -4.05 -13.31
N LYS A 59 1.54 -4.96 -13.80
CA LYS A 59 0.73 -5.84 -12.94
C LYS A 59 1.55 -6.90 -12.24
N GLN A 60 2.70 -7.30 -12.78
CA GLN A 60 3.62 -8.21 -12.10
C GLN A 60 4.37 -7.51 -10.97
N GLN A 61 4.77 -6.25 -11.18
CA GLN A 61 5.52 -5.46 -10.21
C GLN A 61 4.66 -4.76 -9.15
N PHE A 62 3.43 -4.40 -9.49
CA PHE A 62 2.57 -3.60 -8.62
C PHE A 62 1.20 -4.24 -8.34
N ALA A 63 0.68 -3.98 -7.15
CA ALA A 63 -0.72 -4.13 -6.79
C ALA A 63 -1.35 -2.73 -6.78
N VAL A 64 -2.31 -2.45 -7.66
CA VAL A 64 -2.84 -1.09 -7.83
C VAL A 64 -4.27 -0.99 -7.30
N GLY A 65 -4.48 -0.03 -6.41
CA GLY A 65 -5.76 0.20 -5.75
C GLY A 65 -5.96 -0.66 -4.51
N VAL A 66 -6.92 -0.26 -3.68
CA VAL A 66 -7.18 -0.88 -2.38
C VAL A 66 -7.45 -2.38 -2.52
N ASN A 67 -8.32 -2.78 -3.45
CA ASN A 67 -8.72 -4.17 -3.64
C ASN A 67 -7.55 -5.10 -3.99
N ASP A 68 -6.64 -4.66 -4.86
CA ASP A 68 -5.49 -5.48 -5.22
C ASP A 68 -4.49 -5.58 -4.07
N VAL A 69 -4.24 -4.47 -3.37
CA VAL A 69 -3.35 -4.44 -2.20
C VAL A 69 -3.87 -5.35 -1.09
N THR A 70 -5.15 -5.23 -0.72
CA THR A 70 -5.75 -6.06 0.34
C THR A 70 -5.76 -7.53 -0.04
N ARG A 71 -6.14 -7.84 -1.29
CA ARG A 71 -6.14 -9.21 -1.81
C ARG A 71 -4.77 -9.87 -1.76
N VAL A 72 -3.68 -9.11 -1.94
CA VAL A 72 -2.32 -9.64 -1.78
C VAL A 72 -2.00 -9.84 -0.30
N LEU A 73 -2.25 -8.83 0.55
CA LEU A 73 -2.00 -8.93 2.00
C LEU A 73 -2.75 -10.10 2.67
N GLU A 74 -4.01 -10.33 2.29
CA GLU A 74 -4.83 -11.42 2.82
C GLU A 74 -4.27 -12.80 2.45
N ARG A 75 -3.66 -12.92 1.26
CA ARG A 75 -3.03 -14.15 0.77
C ARG A 75 -1.61 -14.37 1.30
N MET A 76 -0.96 -13.33 1.82
CA MET A 76 0.30 -13.48 2.55
C MET A 76 0.06 -14.26 3.84
N ALA A 77 0.99 -15.15 4.19
CA ALA A 77 0.94 -15.84 5.48
C ALA A 77 0.96 -14.81 6.62
N PRO A 78 0.17 -15.00 7.70
CA PRO A 78 0.29 -14.17 8.89
C PRO A 78 1.72 -14.22 9.41
N SER A 79 2.27 -13.06 9.78
CA SER A 79 3.53 -13.05 10.52
C SER A 79 3.23 -13.57 11.92
N ALA A 80 3.46 -14.87 12.17
CA ALA A 80 3.37 -15.42 13.50
C ALA A 80 4.48 -14.78 14.35
N ASP A 81 4.09 -13.97 15.34
CA ASP A 81 4.98 -13.66 16.44
C ASP A 81 5.10 -14.92 17.30
N SER A 82 6.35 -15.35 17.54
CA SER A 82 6.72 -16.61 18.18
C SER A 82 5.74 -17.14 19.23
N GLY A 83 5.18 -18.32 18.96
CA GLY A 83 4.37 -19.09 19.90
C GLY A 83 3.99 -20.44 19.31
N THR A 84 4.93 -21.39 19.36
CA THR A 84 4.75 -22.82 19.08
C THR A 84 4.39 -23.19 17.64
N ALA A 85 5.44 -23.46 16.86
CA ALA A 85 5.31 -24.24 15.64
C ALA A 85 4.75 -25.63 15.97
N VAL A 86 3.50 -25.88 15.61
CA VAL A 86 3.04 -27.23 15.30
C VAL A 86 2.72 -27.24 13.82
N SER A 87 3.60 -27.90 13.08
CA SER A 87 3.51 -28.12 11.65
C SER A 87 2.17 -28.77 11.31
N ALA A 88 1.26 -28.00 10.71
CA ALA A 88 0.23 -28.54 9.84
C ALA A 88 0.65 -28.26 8.39
N GLN A 89 1.82 -28.78 8.01
CA GLN A 89 2.13 -28.98 6.60
C GLN A 89 1.16 -30.03 6.06
N ASN A 90 0.09 -29.59 5.41
CA ASN A 90 -0.68 -30.45 4.53
C ASN A 90 0.17 -30.69 3.25
N PRO A 91 0.62 -31.93 2.97
CA PRO A 91 1.53 -32.22 1.86
C PRO A 91 0.76 -32.40 0.54
N GLY A 92 -0.05 -31.40 0.15
CA GLY A 92 -0.94 -31.53 -1.01
C GLY A 92 -1.37 -30.25 -1.73
N SER A 93 -1.09 -29.05 -1.19
CA SER A 93 -1.35 -27.83 -1.94
C SER A 93 -0.16 -27.56 -2.86
N LYS A 94 -0.32 -27.79 -4.18
CA LYS A 94 0.56 -27.17 -5.20
C LYS A 94 0.66 -25.69 -4.86
N GLY A 95 1.80 -25.28 -4.29
CA GLY A 95 1.97 -23.98 -3.66
C GLY A 95 1.64 -22.88 -4.65
N ARG A 96 0.54 -22.16 -4.40
CA ARG A 96 0.22 -20.99 -5.21
C ARG A 96 1.40 -20.02 -5.07
N PRO A 97 1.93 -19.43 -6.16
CA PRO A 97 2.99 -18.44 -6.05
C PRO A 97 2.56 -17.36 -5.06
N SER A 98 3.24 -17.29 -3.92
CA SER A 98 2.93 -16.36 -2.85
C SER A 98 3.47 -15.00 -3.22
N THR A 99 2.69 -14.22 -3.97
CA THR A 99 3.05 -12.81 -4.19
C THR A 99 3.07 -12.10 -2.85
N GLN A 100 4.21 -11.50 -2.50
CA GLN A 100 4.39 -10.71 -1.27
C GLN A 100 4.51 -9.23 -1.61
N LEU A 101 4.11 -8.36 -0.68
CA LEU A 101 4.34 -6.92 -0.78
C LEU A 101 5.56 -6.54 0.08
N GLN A 102 6.48 -5.78 -0.51
CA GLN A 102 7.59 -5.15 0.20
C GLN A 102 7.15 -3.89 0.94
N ALA A 103 6.29 -3.10 0.32
CA ALA A 103 5.81 -1.83 0.88
C ALA A 103 4.48 -1.44 0.22
N ILE A 104 3.74 -0.56 0.90
CA ILE A 104 2.50 0.02 0.39
C ILE A 104 2.63 1.54 0.42
N ILE A 105 2.38 2.19 -0.71
CA ILE A 105 2.26 3.64 -0.82
C ILE A 105 0.77 3.98 -0.84
N LEU A 106 0.31 4.84 0.08
CA LEU A 106 -1.10 5.15 0.27
C LEU A 106 -1.34 6.66 0.20
N ALA A 107 -2.19 7.08 -0.72
CA ALA A 107 -2.58 8.47 -0.89
C ALA A 107 -3.60 8.91 0.17
N CYS A 108 -3.33 10.04 0.83
CA CYS A 108 -4.17 10.57 1.91
C CYS A 108 -5.40 11.36 1.44
N ASP A 109 -5.51 11.64 0.14
CA ASP A 109 -6.58 12.43 -0.49
C ASP A 109 -7.82 11.61 -0.88
N CYS A 110 -7.86 10.33 -0.51
CA CYS A 110 -9.02 9.47 -0.72
C CYS A 110 -10.29 10.00 -0.02
N ASN A 111 -11.37 10.12 -0.78
CA ASN A 111 -12.70 10.46 -0.29
C ASN A 111 -13.74 9.54 -0.95
N PRO A 112 -14.47 8.69 -0.19
CA PRO A 112 -14.52 8.66 1.27
C PRO A 112 -13.37 7.89 1.93
N ARG A 113 -12.87 8.40 3.07
CA ARG A 113 -11.71 7.85 3.79
C ARG A 113 -11.88 6.41 4.31
N TRP A 114 -13.11 5.90 4.41
CA TRP A 114 -13.34 4.54 4.88
C TRP A 114 -12.77 3.47 3.93
N LEU A 115 -12.58 3.82 2.65
CA LEU A 115 -11.99 2.93 1.64
C LEU A 115 -10.57 2.48 2.00
N THR A 116 -9.80 3.32 2.70
CA THR A 116 -8.39 3.00 3.02
C THR A 116 -8.16 2.71 4.49
N ARG A 117 -9.17 2.87 5.35
CA ARG A 117 -9.04 2.76 6.82
C ARG A 117 -8.49 1.41 7.29
N HIS A 118 -8.82 0.33 6.60
CA HIS A 118 -8.42 -1.04 6.97
C HIS A 118 -7.02 -1.42 6.48
N VAL A 119 -6.47 -0.68 5.51
CA VAL A 119 -5.19 -1.02 4.87
C VAL A 119 -4.02 -1.00 5.86
N PRO A 120 -3.85 0.04 6.72
CA PRO A 120 -2.73 0.06 7.67
C PRO A 120 -2.73 -1.12 8.64
N GLY A 121 -3.87 -1.45 9.24
CA GLY A 121 -3.95 -2.58 10.19
C GLY A 121 -3.69 -3.94 9.52
N LEU A 122 -4.16 -4.11 8.29
CA LEU A 122 -3.89 -5.33 7.52
C LEU A 122 -2.40 -5.45 7.14
N ALA A 123 -1.76 -4.33 6.80
CA ALA A 123 -0.33 -4.28 6.47
C ALA A 123 0.55 -4.55 7.70
N GLU A 124 0.20 -3.97 8.86
CA GLU A 124 0.88 -4.19 10.14
C GLU A 124 0.86 -5.67 10.56
N SER A 125 -0.29 -6.34 10.42
CA SER A 125 -0.42 -7.79 10.68
C SER A 125 0.45 -8.68 9.76
N ARG A 126 0.96 -8.12 8.66
CA ARG A 126 1.85 -8.81 7.71
C ARG A 126 3.28 -8.25 7.73
N LYS A 127 3.60 -7.35 8.66
CA LYS A 127 4.90 -6.64 8.75
C LYS A 127 5.27 -5.91 7.46
N VAL A 128 4.28 -5.41 6.72
CA VAL A 128 4.49 -4.63 5.49
C VAL A 128 4.44 -3.13 5.82
N PRO A 129 5.50 -2.35 5.56
CA PRO A 129 5.52 -0.92 5.83
C PRO A 129 4.54 -0.16 4.94
N VAL A 130 3.82 0.80 5.54
CA VAL A 130 2.92 1.72 4.85
C VAL A 130 3.54 3.11 4.81
N ILE A 131 3.69 3.65 3.60
CA ILE A 131 4.20 4.98 3.30
C ILE A 131 3.01 5.86 2.92
N LEU A 132 2.80 6.95 3.65
CA LEU A 132 1.71 7.88 3.35
C LEU A 132 2.18 8.98 2.40
N VAL A 133 1.37 9.26 1.39
CA VAL A 133 1.56 10.38 0.46
C VAL A 133 0.56 11.48 0.80
N LYS A 134 1.08 12.63 1.23
CA LYS A 134 0.31 13.85 1.48
C LYS A 134 0.73 14.91 0.48
N ASP A 135 -0.15 15.16 -0.49
CA ASP A 135 0.02 16.23 -1.47
C ASP A 135 -1.31 16.94 -1.72
N GLY A 136 -1.86 17.51 -0.64
CA GLY A 136 -3.18 18.13 -0.68
C GLY A 136 -4.26 17.18 -1.24
N LYS A 137 -4.86 17.55 -2.38
CA LYS A 137 -5.85 16.75 -3.12
C LYS A 137 -5.30 16.09 -4.40
N ARG A 138 -3.98 16.00 -4.53
CA ARG A 138 -3.28 15.51 -5.72
C ARG A 138 -2.44 14.25 -5.47
N GLY A 139 -2.37 13.76 -4.24
CA GLY A 139 -1.57 12.59 -3.88
C GLY A 139 -1.93 11.35 -4.72
N SER A 140 -3.22 11.11 -4.91
CA SER A 140 -3.72 10.00 -5.73
C SER A 140 -3.42 10.18 -7.23
N LEU A 141 -3.49 11.41 -7.74
CA LEU A 141 -3.16 11.73 -9.12
C LEU A 141 -1.68 11.44 -9.40
N ARG A 142 -0.79 11.96 -8.55
CA ARG A 142 0.65 11.78 -8.70
C ARG A 142 1.10 10.34 -8.51
N LEU A 143 0.47 9.61 -7.59
CA LEU A 143 0.72 8.18 -7.45
C LEU A 143 0.27 7.40 -8.70
N GLY A 144 -0.83 7.83 -9.34
CA GLY A 144 -1.27 7.28 -10.62
C GLY A 144 -0.25 7.50 -11.75
N GLU A 145 0.34 8.70 -11.83
CA GLU A 145 1.32 9.05 -12.87
C GLU A 145 2.55 8.13 -12.88
N VAL A 146 3.02 7.69 -11.71
CA VAL A 146 4.14 6.74 -11.57
C VAL A 146 3.86 5.41 -12.28
N VAL A 147 2.59 4.99 -12.28
CA VAL A 147 2.12 3.74 -12.91
C VAL A 147 1.30 4.01 -14.17
N GLN A 148 1.44 5.20 -14.78
CA GLN A 148 0.74 5.61 -16.01
C GLN A 148 -0.78 5.45 -15.95
N LEU A 149 -1.36 5.70 -14.79
CA LEU A 149 -2.80 5.77 -14.58
C LEU A 149 -3.19 7.21 -14.26
N LYS A 150 -4.46 7.54 -14.47
CA LYS A 150 -4.99 8.87 -14.12
C LYS A 150 -4.90 9.15 -12.62
N THR A 151 -5.17 8.11 -11.81
CA THR A 151 -5.17 8.19 -10.35
C THR A 151 -4.91 6.80 -9.77
N ALA A 152 -4.21 6.72 -8.64
CA ALA A 152 -4.11 5.53 -7.81
C ALA A 152 -4.18 5.93 -6.33
N ILE A 153 -5.03 5.28 -5.54
CA ILE A 153 -5.18 5.59 -4.11
C ILE A 153 -4.22 4.75 -3.25
N ALA A 154 -3.92 3.53 -3.69
CA ALA A 154 -3.00 2.62 -3.04
C ALA A 154 -2.12 1.95 -4.09
N LEU A 155 -0.85 1.76 -3.77
CA LEU A 155 0.12 1.09 -4.61
C LEU A 155 0.96 0.16 -3.75
N GLY A 156 0.80 -1.16 -3.93
CA GLY A 156 1.64 -2.16 -3.31
C GLY A 156 2.81 -2.51 -4.23
N ILE A 157 4.04 -2.46 -3.71
CA ILE A 157 5.25 -2.90 -4.41
C ILE A 157 5.40 -4.39 -4.16
N LYS A 158 5.36 -5.20 -5.21
CA LYS A 158 5.50 -6.66 -5.12
C LYS A 158 6.98 -7.04 -5.08
N VAL A 159 7.27 -8.14 -4.41
CA VAL A 159 8.59 -8.76 -4.48
C VAL A 159 8.65 -9.63 -5.74
N SER A 160 9.54 -9.30 -6.66
CA SER A 160 9.98 -10.23 -7.70
C SER A 160 11.02 -11.17 -7.09
N LEU A 161 10.60 -12.41 -6.78
CA LEU A 161 11.56 -13.50 -6.62
C LEU A 161 12.10 -13.80 -8.01
N GLN A 162 13.33 -13.33 -8.29
CA GLN A 162 14.13 -13.82 -9.41
C GLN A 162 14.64 -15.23 -9.11
#